data_AF-A0A173N099-F1
#
_entry.id   AF-A0A173N099-F1
#
_cell.length_a   1.000
_cell.length_b   1.000
_cell.length_c   1.000
_cell.angle_alpha   90.00
_cell.angle_beta   90.00
_cell.angle_gamma   90.00
#
_symmetry.space_group_name_H-M   'P 1'
#
loop_
_entity.id
_entity.type
_entity.pdbx_description
1 polymer ?
#
loop_
_entity_poly.entity_id
_entity_poly.type
_entity_poly.pdbx_seq_one_letter_code
_entity_poly.pdbx_strand_id
1 'polypeptide(L)'
;MKILKRIQSVILCFALLLSGLSVGPLMVSVEAATIATHNFTTSGTSSSIFTIVGNLSTDKGTVTYNGLTLTKCLKIESSTSIKFTTTGTSTLKLVFNDVDGKRIKVDGKDYSMTSKLVSLSLAAGAHTVSKTDVTNLFYIELTTDGSTTPTTPTTPTTPTTPTTPPTTEPTTPATGDIILSPNGSMTLQQAINTIQPGNTIFLKAGSYKYSSTIFVKEGNNGTSSAMKKVYAYGDGEPIIDFSVMAENASNRGIVLDANYWHFKGVTIKGAGDNGMLLSGHNNKIESCTFRENHDSGLQLSRYNTAYTSMSQWPSNNLIIDCFSTENVDSTRENADGFAAKLTCGVGNKFVDCTAVYNCDDGWDLYTKADTGAIGVVTFENCEASNNGKFTDGSKTGGDGNGFKLGDDTASVAHKLKGCKANNNVKNGYTGNGNPATFVMIDCTGAGNGQSLFDRIKSTTAGW
;
A
#
# COMPACT_ATOMS: atom_id res chain seq x y z
N MET A 1 -43.38 73.02 19.55
CA MET A 1 -43.36 72.57 18.13
C MET A 1 -43.21 71.05 18.16
N LYS A 2 -44.28 70.24 18.12
CA LYS A 2 -45.15 69.87 16.96
C LYS A 2 -44.30 69.24 15.84
N ILE A 3 -44.52 68.03 15.32
CA ILE A 3 -45.76 67.24 15.21
C ILE A 3 -45.42 65.78 14.83
N LEU A 4 -46.22 64.88 15.38
CA LEU A 4 -46.45 63.48 15.07
C LEU A 4 -47.33 63.36 13.80
N LYS A 5 -47.04 62.49 12.82
CA LYS A 5 -48.07 62.06 11.84
C LYS A 5 -47.83 60.66 11.26
N ARG A 6 -48.83 59.79 11.53
CA ARG A 6 -49.21 58.53 10.87
C ARG A 6 -49.34 58.70 9.35
N ILE A 7 -49.25 57.59 8.60
CA ILE A 7 -50.36 57.02 7.79
C ILE A 7 -50.01 55.63 7.25
N GLN A 8 -50.99 54.74 7.35
CA GLN A 8 -51.06 53.36 6.84
C GLN A 8 -51.11 53.33 5.31
N SER A 9 -50.63 52.25 4.68
CA SER A 9 -51.36 51.54 3.62
C SER A 9 -50.80 50.15 3.37
N VAL A 10 -51.73 49.19 3.38
CA VAL A 10 -51.61 47.77 3.13
C VAL A 10 -51.56 47.53 1.63
N ILE A 11 -50.57 46.80 1.10
CA ILE A 11 -50.74 45.94 -0.07
C ILE A 11 -49.97 44.63 0.16
N LEU A 12 -50.75 43.56 0.07
CA LEU A 12 -50.41 42.15 0.21
C LEU A 12 -49.56 41.68 -0.98
N CYS A 13 -48.43 41.01 -0.74
CA CYS A 13 -47.90 40.05 -1.71
C CYS A 13 -47.15 38.91 -0.97
N PHE A 14 -47.64 37.70 -1.17
CA PHE A 14 -47.06 36.44 -0.71
C PHE A 14 -45.64 36.26 -1.25
N ALA A 15 -44.68 35.96 -0.38
CA ALA A 15 -43.48 35.20 -0.73
C ALA A 15 -43.02 34.40 0.49
N LEU A 16 -43.06 33.07 0.37
CA LEU A 16 -42.47 32.12 1.30
C LEU A 16 -40.98 32.44 1.52
N LEU A 17 -40.53 32.48 2.77
CA LEU A 17 -39.14 32.16 3.11
C LEU A 17 -39.15 30.97 4.05
N LEU A 18 -38.76 29.84 3.46
CA LEU A 18 -38.58 28.55 4.11
C LEU A 18 -37.26 28.57 4.91
N SER A 19 -37.33 28.00 6.09
CA SER A 19 -36.25 27.68 7.03
C SER A 19 -35.05 26.99 6.39
N GLY A 20 -33.83 27.42 6.75
CA GLY A 20 -32.61 26.66 6.53
C GLY A 20 -32.01 26.17 7.85
N LEU A 21 -32.41 24.97 8.31
CA LEU A 21 -31.50 24.12 9.09
C LEU A 21 -30.62 23.40 8.08
N SER A 22 -29.30 23.55 8.13
CA SER A 22 -28.40 22.77 7.28
C SER A 22 -28.32 21.36 7.80
N VAL A 23 -28.95 20.43 7.08
CA VAL A 23 -28.71 19.00 7.23
C VAL A 23 -27.32 18.74 6.66
N GLY A 24 -26.41 18.23 7.48
CA GLY A 24 -25.08 17.83 7.02
C GLY A 24 -25.19 16.73 5.96
N PRO A 25 -24.27 16.67 4.98
CA PRO A 25 -24.32 15.64 3.95
C PRO A 25 -24.12 14.25 4.57
N LEU A 26 -24.96 13.29 4.18
CA LEU A 26 -24.71 11.88 4.43
C LEU A 26 -23.40 11.49 3.72
N MET A 27 -22.43 10.98 4.49
CA MET A 27 -21.23 10.36 3.94
C MET A 27 -21.58 8.99 3.36
N VAL A 28 -21.34 8.80 2.07
CA VAL A 28 -21.35 7.48 1.43
C VAL A 28 -19.92 6.95 1.48
N SER A 29 -19.74 5.81 2.14
CA SER A 29 -18.49 5.05 2.19
C SER A 29 -18.10 4.56 0.79
N VAL A 30 -16.89 4.86 0.33
CA VAL A 30 -16.30 4.27 -0.88
C VAL A 30 -15.53 3.01 -0.44
N GLU A 31 -15.99 1.81 -0.83
CA GLU A 31 -15.27 0.56 -0.55
C GLU A 31 -13.95 0.51 -1.34
N ALA A 32 -12.88 0.01 -0.73
CA ALA A 32 -11.60 -0.21 -1.42
C ALA A 32 -11.74 -1.29 -2.51
N ALA A 33 -10.91 -1.21 -3.56
CA ALA A 33 -10.91 -2.23 -4.59
C ALA A 33 -10.44 -3.58 -4.01
N THR A 34 -11.26 -4.62 -4.08
CA THR A 34 -10.95 -5.93 -3.49
C THR A 34 -10.39 -6.88 -4.53
N ILE A 35 -9.27 -7.54 -4.24
CA ILE A 35 -8.70 -8.60 -5.10
C ILE A 35 -8.98 -9.96 -4.46
N ALA A 36 -9.73 -10.80 -5.17
CA ALA A 36 -9.93 -12.20 -4.86
C ALA A 36 -9.16 -13.08 -5.84
N THR A 37 -8.45 -14.09 -5.35
CA THR A 37 -7.70 -15.02 -6.22
C THR A 37 -8.01 -16.47 -5.89
N HIS A 38 -7.81 -17.34 -6.87
CA HIS A 38 -7.93 -18.78 -6.68
C HIS A 38 -6.80 -19.52 -7.40
N ASN A 39 -5.94 -20.17 -6.62
CA ASN A 39 -4.85 -21.00 -7.13
C ASN A 39 -5.22 -22.48 -7.04
N PHE A 40 -5.44 -23.12 -8.18
CA PHE A 40 -5.82 -24.54 -8.23
C PHE A 40 -4.72 -25.48 -7.72
N THR A 41 -3.44 -25.07 -7.76
CA THR A 41 -2.30 -25.83 -7.23
C THR A 41 -2.45 -26.09 -5.74
N THR A 42 -2.67 -25.01 -4.99
CA THR A 42 -2.74 -25.04 -3.52
C THR A 42 -4.15 -25.30 -3.00
N SER A 43 -5.17 -24.76 -3.67
CA SER A 43 -6.54 -24.68 -3.11
C SER A 43 -7.51 -25.70 -3.73
N GLY A 44 -7.12 -26.37 -4.82
CA GLY A 44 -8.01 -27.29 -5.52
C GLY A 44 -9.33 -26.62 -5.90
N THR A 45 -10.46 -27.17 -5.46
CA THR A 45 -11.80 -26.56 -5.67
C THR A 45 -12.34 -25.82 -4.43
N SER A 46 -11.57 -25.76 -3.33
CA SER A 46 -12.01 -25.08 -2.10
C SER A 46 -11.75 -23.58 -2.20
N SER A 47 -12.81 -22.77 -2.16
CA SER A 47 -12.74 -21.31 -2.25
C SER A 47 -13.82 -20.67 -1.39
N SER A 48 -13.50 -19.52 -0.79
CA SER A 48 -14.46 -18.67 -0.06
C SER A 48 -15.24 -17.72 -0.99
N ILE A 49 -14.78 -17.54 -2.23
CA ILE A 49 -15.33 -16.56 -3.19
C ILE A 49 -16.01 -17.26 -4.37
N PHE A 50 -15.40 -18.33 -4.88
CA PHE A 50 -15.86 -19.04 -6.06
C PHE A 50 -16.55 -20.35 -5.69
N THR A 51 -17.77 -20.56 -6.15
CA THR A 51 -18.37 -21.89 -6.14
C THR A 51 -17.86 -22.67 -7.34
N ILE A 52 -16.94 -23.61 -7.11
CA ILE A 52 -16.25 -24.35 -8.17
C ILE A 52 -16.74 -25.80 -8.23
N VAL A 53 -17.28 -26.18 -9.38
CA VAL A 53 -17.63 -27.56 -9.73
C VAL A 53 -16.78 -27.99 -10.91
N GLY A 54 -16.07 -29.12 -10.78
CA GLY A 54 -15.30 -29.72 -11.87
C GLY A 54 -14.17 -30.62 -11.36
N ASN A 55 -13.41 -31.18 -12.30
CA ASN A 55 -12.35 -32.14 -12.02
C ASN A 55 -10.96 -31.46 -12.08
N LEU A 56 -10.10 -31.75 -11.13
CA LEU A 56 -8.71 -31.28 -11.12
C LEU A 56 -7.78 -32.21 -11.92
N SER A 57 -6.63 -31.70 -12.36
CA SER A 57 -5.56 -32.51 -12.95
C SER A 57 -4.19 -31.89 -12.67
N THR A 58 -3.18 -32.75 -12.48
CA THR A 58 -1.76 -32.39 -12.36
C THR A 58 -0.97 -32.66 -13.64
N ASP A 59 -1.57 -33.33 -14.61
CA ASP A 59 -0.86 -33.88 -15.78
C ASP A 59 -1.09 -33.02 -17.03
N LYS A 60 -1.47 -31.76 -16.81
CA LYS A 60 -1.70 -30.76 -17.86
C LYS A 60 -0.55 -29.77 -17.93
N GLY A 61 0.64 -30.14 -17.45
CA GLY A 61 1.80 -29.27 -17.49
C GLY A 61 1.73 -28.13 -16.47
N THR A 62 2.57 -27.11 -16.69
CA THR A 62 2.86 -26.07 -15.70
C THR A 62 2.72 -24.69 -16.32
N VAL A 63 2.18 -23.74 -15.55
CA VAL A 63 2.07 -22.32 -15.91
C VAL A 63 2.84 -21.47 -14.92
N THR A 64 3.62 -20.51 -15.43
CA THR A 64 4.21 -19.46 -14.59
C THR A 64 3.37 -18.19 -14.74
N TYR A 65 2.82 -17.68 -13.64
CA TYR A 65 2.02 -16.45 -13.63
C TYR A 65 2.24 -15.69 -12.33
N ASN A 66 2.55 -14.39 -12.41
CA ASN A 66 2.86 -13.53 -11.25
C ASN A 66 3.89 -14.15 -10.27
N GLY A 67 4.94 -14.79 -10.82
CA GLY A 67 5.98 -15.45 -10.02
C GLY A 67 5.57 -16.78 -9.40
N LEU A 68 4.32 -17.23 -9.57
CA LEU A 68 3.84 -18.52 -9.11
C LEU A 68 4.11 -19.62 -10.15
N THR A 69 4.54 -20.79 -9.68
CA THR A 69 4.58 -22.03 -10.48
C THR A 69 3.31 -22.83 -10.22
N LEU A 70 2.42 -22.89 -11.21
CA LEU A 70 1.11 -23.51 -11.12
C LEU A 70 1.15 -24.90 -11.76
N THR A 71 0.98 -25.95 -10.96
CA THR A 71 1.14 -27.36 -11.38
C THR A 71 -0.14 -28.18 -11.34
N LYS A 72 -1.25 -27.60 -10.86
CA LYS A 72 -2.58 -28.21 -10.89
C LYS A 72 -3.59 -27.26 -11.52
N CYS A 73 -4.48 -27.79 -12.33
CA CYS A 73 -5.53 -27.04 -12.99
C CYS A 73 -6.91 -27.63 -12.72
N LEU A 74 -7.95 -26.81 -12.92
CA LEU A 74 -9.30 -27.25 -13.18
C LEU A 74 -9.47 -27.57 -14.66
N LYS A 75 -9.93 -28.78 -14.98
CA LYS A 75 -10.32 -29.14 -16.34
C LYS A 75 -11.65 -28.45 -16.65
N ILE A 76 -11.70 -27.69 -17.73
CA ILE A 76 -12.92 -27.10 -18.25
C ILE A 76 -13.60 -28.12 -19.18
N GLU A 77 -14.53 -28.88 -18.61
CA GLU A 77 -15.31 -29.94 -19.25
C GLU A 77 -16.81 -29.58 -19.20
N SER A 78 -17.69 -30.41 -19.78
CA SER A 78 -19.11 -30.05 -19.92
C SER A 78 -19.84 -29.89 -18.57
N SER A 79 -19.34 -30.51 -17.49
CA SER A 79 -19.88 -30.36 -16.13
C SER A 79 -19.20 -29.24 -15.32
N THR A 80 -18.17 -28.59 -15.88
CA THR A 80 -17.41 -27.59 -15.14
C THR A 80 -18.16 -26.27 -15.07
N SER A 81 -18.29 -25.72 -13.86
CA SER A 81 -18.91 -24.43 -13.61
C SER A 81 -18.20 -23.71 -12.47
N ILE A 82 -17.94 -22.42 -12.67
CA ILE A 82 -17.45 -21.53 -11.62
C ILE A 82 -18.47 -20.40 -11.49
N LYS A 83 -19.04 -20.23 -10.30
CA LYS A 83 -20.02 -19.17 -10.01
C LYS A 83 -19.48 -18.24 -8.93
N PHE A 84 -19.71 -16.96 -9.09
CA PHE A 84 -19.34 -15.92 -8.13
C PHE A 84 -20.24 -14.70 -8.32
N THR A 85 -20.24 -13.78 -7.35
CA THR A 85 -20.98 -12.52 -7.43
C THR A 85 -20.01 -11.37 -7.21
N THR A 86 -20.13 -10.31 -8.02
CA THR A 86 -19.40 -9.06 -7.89
C THR A 86 -20.34 -8.00 -7.32
N THR A 87 -19.82 -7.14 -6.45
CA THR A 87 -20.59 -6.03 -5.85
C THR A 87 -20.43 -4.71 -6.62
N GLY A 88 -19.41 -4.62 -7.47
CA GLY A 88 -19.09 -3.47 -8.33
C GLY A 88 -18.54 -3.92 -9.68
N THR A 89 -18.24 -2.95 -10.55
CA THR A 89 -17.51 -3.24 -11.80
C THR A 89 -16.21 -3.95 -11.45
N SER A 90 -15.94 -5.07 -12.12
CA SER A 90 -14.81 -5.94 -11.77
C SER A 90 -14.02 -6.34 -13.00
N THR A 91 -12.73 -6.60 -12.85
CA THR A 91 -11.90 -7.24 -13.87
C THR A 91 -11.68 -8.70 -13.49
N LEU A 92 -12.14 -9.62 -14.33
CA LEU A 92 -11.87 -11.06 -14.22
C LEU A 92 -10.69 -11.43 -15.13
N LYS A 93 -9.67 -12.09 -14.56
CA LYS A 93 -8.62 -12.77 -15.32
C LYS A 93 -8.64 -14.28 -15.06
N LEU A 94 -8.54 -15.03 -16.15
CA LEU A 94 -8.47 -16.48 -16.16
C LEU A 94 -7.17 -16.91 -16.84
N VAL A 95 -6.36 -17.70 -16.14
CA VAL A 95 -5.02 -18.10 -16.60
C VAL A 95 -5.01 -19.56 -17.02
N PHE A 96 -4.61 -19.82 -18.26
CA PHE A 96 -4.60 -21.14 -18.89
C PHE A 96 -3.19 -21.56 -19.29
N ASN A 97 -3.03 -22.82 -19.71
CA ASN A 97 -1.81 -23.35 -20.34
C ASN A 97 -1.97 -23.57 -21.86
N ASP A 98 -3.19 -23.42 -22.38
CA ASP A 98 -3.59 -23.79 -23.73
C ASP A 98 -3.08 -22.81 -24.80
N VAL A 99 -3.24 -23.18 -26.07
CA VAL A 99 -2.90 -22.33 -27.22
C VAL A 99 -3.89 -21.18 -27.40
N ASP A 100 -3.38 -20.04 -27.89
CA ASP A 100 -4.21 -18.88 -28.20
C ASP A 100 -5.32 -19.23 -29.20
N GLY A 101 -6.46 -18.55 -29.08
CA GLY A 101 -7.64 -18.77 -29.91
C GLY A 101 -8.66 -19.78 -29.38
N LYS A 102 -8.32 -20.62 -28.38
CA LYS A 102 -9.35 -21.39 -27.63
C LYS A 102 -10.24 -20.46 -26.82
N ARG A 103 -11.48 -20.87 -26.58
CA ARG A 103 -12.51 -20.02 -25.97
C ARG A 103 -13.01 -20.54 -24.63
N ILE A 104 -13.39 -19.60 -23.77
CA ILE A 104 -14.12 -19.83 -22.52
C ILE A 104 -15.43 -19.04 -22.54
N LYS A 105 -16.47 -19.56 -21.88
CA LYS A 105 -17.74 -18.87 -21.75
C LYS A 105 -17.79 -18.11 -20.45
N VAL A 106 -18.10 -16.81 -20.51
CA VAL A 106 -18.44 -16.00 -19.33
C VAL A 106 -19.80 -15.37 -19.58
N ASP A 107 -20.75 -15.62 -18.68
CA ASP A 107 -22.13 -15.13 -18.75
C ASP A 107 -22.83 -15.41 -20.09
N GLY A 108 -22.63 -16.63 -20.60
CA GLY A 108 -23.24 -17.07 -21.86
C GLY A 108 -22.48 -16.64 -23.12
N LYS A 109 -21.50 -15.74 -23.02
CA LYS A 109 -20.71 -15.23 -24.15
C LYS A 109 -19.34 -15.89 -24.25
N ASP A 110 -18.93 -16.23 -25.47
CA ASP A 110 -17.63 -16.82 -25.76
C ASP A 110 -16.52 -15.74 -25.82
N TYR A 111 -15.39 -16.00 -25.17
CA TYR A 111 -14.20 -15.15 -25.17
C TYR A 111 -12.96 -15.97 -25.57
N SER A 112 -12.22 -15.50 -26.58
CA SER A 112 -11.00 -16.13 -27.06
C SER A 112 -9.80 -15.79 -26.17
N MET A 113 -8.97 -16.78 -25.86
CA MET A 113 -7.71 -16.62 -25.16
C MET A 113 -6.69 -15.90 -26.02
N THR A 114 -5.97 -14.97 -25.40
CA THR A 114 -4.80 -14.27 -25.98
C THR A 114 -3.67 -14.35 -24.97
N SER A 115 -2.48 -14.77 -25.40
CA SER A 115 -1.34 -15.02 -24.51
C SER A 115 -1.70 -15.93 -23.31
N LYS A 116 -2.49 -16.99 -23.57
CA LYS A 116 -2.99 -17.94 -22.56
C LYS A 116 -3.86 -17.32 -21.45
N LEU A 117 -4.39 -16.13 -21.67
CA LEU A 117 -5.21 -15.38 -20.73
C LEU A 117 -6.56 -15.02 -21.34
N VAL A 118 -7.57 -14.93 -20.49
CA VAL A 118 -8.80 -14.19 -20.78
C VAL A 118 -8.93 -13.13 -19.69
N SER A 119 -9.03 -11.87 -20.10
CA SER A 119 -9.20 -10.71 -19.21
C SER A 119 -10.39 -9.89 -19.70
N LEU A 120 -11.39 -9.67 -18.85
CA LEU A 120 -12.58 -8.89 -19.21
C LEU A 120 -13.15 -8.12 -18.02
N SER A 121 -13.82 -7.02 -18.32
CA SER A 121 -14.61 -6.25 -17.35
C SER A 121 -16.01 -6.87 -17.20
N LEU A 122 -16.48 -6.96 -15.97
CA LEU A 122 -17.76 -7.46 -15.53
C LEU A 122 -18.51 -6.34 -14.82
N ALA A 123 -19.82 -6.22 -15.04
CA ALA A 123 -20.67 -5.37 -14.21
C ALA A 123 -20.86 -6.01 -12.82
N ALA A 124 -21.42 -5.27 -11.86
CA ALA A 124 -21.89 -5.86 -10.62
C ALA A 124 -22.99 -6.91 -10.89
N GLY A 125 -22.94 -8.05 -10.21
CA GLY A 125 -23.97 -9.09 -10.31
C GLY A 125 -23.42 -10.51 -10.22
N ALA A 126 -24.31 -11.48 -10.47
CA ALA A 126 -23.95 -12.89 -10.48
C ALA A 126 -23.32 -13.26 -11.83
N HIS A 127 -22.18 -13.95 -11.78
CA HIS A 127 -21.43 -14.36 -12.95
C HIS A 127 -21.20 -15.87 -12.98
N THR A 128 -21.09 -16.41 -14.19
CA THR A 128 -20.76 -17.83 -14.40
C THR A 128 -19.69 -17.99 -15.48
N VAL A 129 -18.62 -18.69 -15.14
CA VAL A 129 -17.65 -19.22 -16.11
C VAL A 129 -17.99 -20.67 -16.41
N SER A 130 -18.08 -21.00 -17.69
CA SER A 130 -18.40 -22.35 -18.16
C SER A 130 -17.69 -22.67 -19.47
N LYS A 131 -17.86 -23.89 -19.95
CA LYS A 131 -17.17 -24.38 -21.15
C LYS A 131 -17.71 -23.73 -22.43
N THR A 132 -16.77 -23.29 -23.27
CA THR A 132 -16.94 -23.21 -24.72
C THR A 132 -16.10 -24.32 -25.34
N ASP A 133 -14.78 -24.22 -25.21
CA ASP A 133 -13.84 -25.27 -25.65
C ASP A 133 -13.25 -26.02 -24.45
N VAL A 134 -12.73 -27.23 -24.66
CA VAL A 134 -12.01 -27.96 -23.60
C VAL A 134 -10.65 -27.30 -23.37
N THR A 135 -10.41 -26.84 -22.14
CA THR A 135 -9.22 -26.11 -21.71
C THR A 135 -8.88 -26.41 -20.25
N ASN A 136 -7.72 -25.98 -19.76
CA ASN A 136 -7.26 -26.20 -18.39
C ASN A 136 -6.94 -24.87 -17.70
N LEU A 137 -7.71 -24.55 -16.66
CA LEU A 137 -7.62 -23.30 -15.92
C LEU A 137 -6.74 -23.49 -14.68
N PHE A 138 -5.69 -22.68 -14.56
CA PHE A 138 -4.69 -22.79 -13.48
C PHE A 138 -4.86 -21.72 -12.40
N TYR A 139 -5.45 -20.57 -12.74
CA TYR A 139 -5.61 -19.47 -11.80
C TYR A 139 -6.79 -18.56 -12.16
N ILE A 140 -7.43 -18.00 -11.12
CA ILE A 140 -8.46 -16.96 -11.24
C ILE A 140 -8.00 -15.75 -10.44
N GLU A 141 -8.16 -14.57 -11.03
CA GLU A 141 -7.99 -13.28 -10.36
C GLU A 141 -9.24 -12.44 -10.65
N LEU A 142 -9.91 -11.96 -9.61
CA LEU A 142 -11.05 -11.08 -9.70
C LEU A 142 -10.72 -9.81 -8.92
N THR A 143 -10.67 -8.68 -9.60
CA THR A 143 -10.48 -7.36 -8.99
C THR A 143 -11.79 -6.62 -9.08
N THR A 144 -12.40 -6.24 -7.97
CA THR A 144 -13.63 -5.42 -7.95
C THR A 144 -13.25 -3.98 -7.68
N ASP A 145 -13.59 -3.08 -8.59
CA ASP A 145 -13.39 -1.64 -8.43
C ASP A 145 -14.44 -1.10 -7.46
N GLY A 146 -14.01 -0.31 -6.47
CA GLY A 146 -14.84 0.29 -5.43
C GLY A 146 -15.78 1.41 -5.88
N SER A 147 -16.40 1.32 -7.05
CA SER A 147 -17.15 2.42 -7.66
C SER A 147 -18.66 2.33 -7.43
N THR A 148 -19.22 3.36 -6.77
CA THR A 148 -20.63 3.76 -6.88
C THR A 148 -20.82 4.76 -8.03
N THR A 149 -21.96 4.67 -8.71
CA THR A 149 -22.39 5.51 -9.86
C THR A 149 -22.23 7.03 -9.65
N PRO A 150 -21.83 7.83 -10.68
CA PRO A 150 -21.27 9.18 -10.50
C PRO A 150 -22.30 10.31 -10.38
N THR A 151 -21.97 11.35 -9.59
CA THR A 151 -22.47 12.73 -9.77
C THR A 151 -21.36 13.78 -9.56
N THR A 152 -21.51 14.90 -10.27
CA THR A 152 -20.63 16.02 -10.67
C THR A 152 -19.92 16.82 -9.54
N PRO A 153 -18.75 17.46 -9.77
CA PRO A 153 -17.76 17.78 -8.73
C PRO A 153 -17.89 19.17 -8.07
N THR A 154 -17.45 19.28 -6.82
CA THR A 154 -17.09 20.57 -6.18
C THR A 154 -15.79 20.47 -5.34
N THR A 155 -15.05 21.57 -5.39
CA THR A 155 -13.85 22.13 -4.71
C THR A 155 -13.18 21.34 -3.55
N PRO A 156 -11.83 21.36 -3.43
CA PRO A 156 -11.06 20.45 -2.56
C PRO A 156 -11.19 20.79 -1.08
N THR A 157 -11.50 19.78 -0.27
CA THR A 157 -11.36 19.80 1.20
C THR A 157 -10.02 19.22 1.65
N THR A 158 -9.47 19.81 2.70
CA THR A 158 -8.26 19.40 3.44
C THR A 158 -8.22 17.89 3.74
N PRO A 159 -7.10 17.19 3.49
CA PRO A 159 -7.01 15.77 3.79
C PRO A 159 -6.99 15.54 5.30
N THR A 160 -7.94 14.74 5.77
CA THR A 160 -8.03 14.22 7.14
C THR A 160 -7.08 13.04 7.31
N THR A 161 -6.28 13.07 8.38
CA THR A 161 -5.60 11.91 8.96
C THR A 161 -6.58 10.74 9.11
N PRO A 162 -6.24 9.49 8.73
CA PRO A 162 -7.09 8.35 9.00
C PRO A 162 -7.22 8.18 10.52
N THR A 163 -8.37 8.54 11.09
CA THR A 163 -8.68 8.38 12.52
C THR A 163 -9.30 7.03 12.87
N THR A 164 -9.34 6.07 11.95
CA THR A 164 -9.90 4.74 12.22
C THR A 164 -8.75 3.75 12.41
N PRO A 165 -8.52 3.25 13.65
CA PRO A 165 -7.58 2.17 13.88
C PRO A 165 -7.99 0.95 13.03
N PRO A 166 -7.02 0.19 12.48
CA PRO A 166 -7.34 -1.02 11.75
C PRO A 166 -8.03 -2.00 12.71
N THR A 167 -9.29 -2.33 12.44
CA THR A 167 -9.97 -3.41 13.15
C THR A 167 -9.31 -4.72 12.72
N THR A 168 -8.32 -5.18 13.48
CA THR A 168 -7.71 -6.50 13.25
C THR A 168 -8.74 -7.59 13.54
N GLU A 169 -8.93 -8.49 12.59
CA GLU A 169 -9.68 -9.73 12.81
C GLU A 169 -9.10 -10.46 14.04
N PRO A 170 -9.90 -10.81 15.06
CA PRO A 170 -9.38 -11.43 16.27
C PRO A 170 -8.88 -12.83 15.95
N THR A 171 -7.56 -12.97 15.83
CA THR A 171 -6.91 -14.29 15.80
C THR A 171 -6.63 -14.70 17.24
N THR A 172 -7.21 -15.82 17.68
CA THR A 172 -6.90 -16.39 18.99
C THR A 172 -5.40 -16.76 19.02
N PRO A 173 -4.62 -16.26 19.99
CA PRO A 173 -3.21 -16.58 20.10
C PRO A 173 -2.99 -18.10 20.21
N ALA A 174 -2.05 -18.61 19.44
CA ALA A 174 -1.68 -20.02 19.41
C ALA A 174 -0.53 -20.35 20.38
N THR A 175 -0.29 -21.63 20.60
CA THR A 175 0.86 -22.10 21.38
C THR A 175 2.17 -21.57 20.79
N GLY A 176 2.95 -20.86 21.61
CA GLY A 176 4.24 -20.28 21.22
C GLY A 176 4.16 -18.82 20.76
N ASP A 177 2.95 -18.25 20.64
CA ASP A 177 2.77 -16.80 20.49
C ASP A 177 3.10 -16.09 21.80
N ILE A 178 3.52 -14.83 21.69
CA ILE A 178 3.86 -13.96 22.83
C ILE A 178 2.88 -12.79 22.81
N ILE A 179 2.23 -12.50 23.94
CA ILE A 179 1.36 -11.33 24.08
C ILE A 179 2.04 -10.32 24.99
N LEU A 180 2.29 -9.13 24.46
CA LEU A 180 2.84 -8.01 25.20
C LEU A 180 1.74 -7.02 25.58
N SER A 181 1.96 -6.35 26.70
CA SER A 181 1.16 -5.21 27.16
C SER A 181 2.13 -4.08 27.52
N PRO A 182 1.72 -2.81 27.39
CA PRO A 182 2.52 -1.70 27.87
C PRO A 182 2.96 -1.90 29.32
N ASN A 183 4.23 -1.59 29.64
CA ASN A 183 4.83 -1.79 30.96
C ASN A 183 4.82 -3.25 31.49
N GLY A 184 4.63 -4.23 30.61
CA GLY A 184 4.76 -5.65 30.96
C GLY A 184 6.20 -6.03 31.33
N SER A 185 6.36 -7.23 31.91
CA SER A 185 7.67 -7.75 32.33
C SER A 185 8.59 -8.15 31.17
N MET A 186 8.05 -8.30 29.96
CA MET A 186 8.78 -8.60 28.73
C MET A 186 8.68 -7.42 27.77
N THR A 187 9.84 -6.99 27.27
CA THR A 187 9.95 -5.96 26.24
C THR A 187 9.79 -6.56 24.83
N LEU A 188 9.47 -5.72 23.84
CA LEU A 188 9.43 -6.13 22.44
C LEU A 188 10.78 -6.67 21.96
N GLN A 189 11.91 -6.06 22.34
CA GLN A 189 13.24 -6.59 22.00
C GLN A 189 13.46 -8.00 22.56
N GLN A 190 13.06 -8.27 23.80
CA GLN A 190 13.17 -9.60 24.39
C GLN A 190 12.29 -10.60 23.64
N ALA A 191 11.05 -10.24 23.30
CA ALA A 191 10.17 -11.10 22.52
C ALA A 191 10.74 -11.41 21.13
N ILE A 192 11.30 -10.41 20.43
CA ILE A 192 11.97 -10.56 19.13
C ILE A 192 13.14 -11.55 19.22
N ASN A 193 13.90 -11.53 20.32
CA ASN A 193 15.05 -12.41 20.51
C ASN A 193 14.64 -13.88 20.71
N THR A 194 13.41 -14.15 21.17
CA THR A 194 12.97 -15.51 21.55
C THR A 194 11.93 -16.13 20.62
N ILE A 195 11.17 -15.31 19.86
CA ILE A 195 10.08 -15.79 19.02
C ILE A 195 10.58 -16.76 17.95
N GLN A 196 9.85 -17.87 17.75
CA GLN A 196 10.18 -18.88 16.75
C GLN A 196 9.48 -18.61 15.40
N PRO A 197 10.05 -19.06 14.26
CA PRO A 197 9.38 -18.96 12.96
C PRO A 197 7.95 -19.50 13.01
N GLY A 198 7.00 -18.79 12.39
CA GLY A 198 5.57 -19.14 12.38
C GLY A 198 4.76 -18.52 13.53
N ASN A 199 5.41 -18.09 14.61
CA ASN A 199 4.74 -17.50 15.77
C ASN A 199 4.62 -15.98 15.66
N THR A 200 3.79 -15.43 16.54
CA THR A 200 3.34 -14.04 16.55
C THR A 200 3.64 -13.39 17.89
N ILE A 201 4.23 -12.20 17.85
CA ILE A 201 4.28 -11.27 18.97
C ILE A 201 3.08 -10.34 18.80
N PHE A 202 2.10 -10.48 19.68
CA PHE A 202 0.91 -9.66 19.75
C PHE A 202 1.14 -8.47 20.67
N LEU A 203 0.89 -7.26 20.19
CA LEU A 203 0.95 -6.03 20.95
C LEU A 203 -0.47 -5.57 21.28
N LYS A 204 -0.83 -5.60 22.57
CA LYS A 204 -2.05 -4.92 23.03
C LYS A 204 -1.92 -3.42 22.89
N ALA A 205 -3.05 -2.73 22.78
CA ALA A 205 -3.14 -1.28 22.69
C ALA A 205 -2.35 -0.55 23.82
N GLY A 206 -1.80 0.62 23.45
CA GLY A 206 -1.06 1.51 24.33
C GLY A 206 0.39 1.73 23.89
N SER A 207 1.09 2.62 24.61
CA SER A 207 2.45 3.07 24.26
C SER A 207 3.54 2.22 24.94
N TYR A 208 4.44 1.67 24.13
CA TYR A 208 5.63 0.94 24.51
C TYR A 208 6.84 1.86 24.32
N LYS A 209 7.37 2.38 25.42
CA LYS A 209 8.42 3.40 25.39
C LYS A 209 9.81 2.80 25.24
N TYR A 210 10.58 3.31 24.29
CA TYR A 210 11.96 2.90 24.02
C TYR A 210 12.87 4.10 23.85
N SER A 211 14.04 4.08 24.49
CA SER A 211 15.10 5.09 24.30
C SER A 211 16.26 4.58 23.45
N SER A 212 16.13 3.38 22.89
CA SER A 212 17.16 2.68 22.11
C SER A 212 16.50 1.90 20.98
N THR A 213 17.22 1.73 19.87
CA THR A 213 16.78 0.98 18.69
C THR A 213 16.32 -0.43 19.06
N ILE A 214 15.17 -0.84 18.51
CA ILE A 214 14.78 -2.25 18.44
C ILE A 214 15.45 -2.87 17.23
N PHE A 215 16.29 -3.87 17.45
CA PHE A 215 17.06 -4.51 16.39
C PHE A 215 16.59 -5.94 16.15
N VAL A 216 16.02 -6.16 14.96
CA VAL A 216 15.74 -7.49 14.41
C VAL A 216 16.96 -7.90 13.57
N LYS A 217 17.95 -8.48 14.25
CA LYS A 217 19.28 -8.76 13.70
C LYS A 217 19.24 -9.75 12.53
N GLU A 218 20.13 -9.54 11.54
CA GLU A 218 20.43 -10.52 10.49
C GLU A 218 20.61 -11.94 11.06
N GLY A 219 19.98 -12.92 10.40
CA GLY A 219 19.95 -14.31 10.84
C GLY A 219 18.80 -14.66 11.80
N ASN A 220 18.12 -13.67 12.40
CA ASN A 220 16.90 -13.89 13.17
C ASN A 220 15.68 -14.07 12.26
N ASN A 221 15.75 -14.98 11.30
CA ASN A 221 14.81 -15.05 10.18
C ASN A 221 13.57 -15.90 10.50
N GLY A 222 12.45 -15.59 9.86
CA GLY A 222 11.41 -16.58 9.58
C GLY A 222 11.76 -17.43 8.36
N THR A 223 10.74 -18.06 7.76
CA THR A 223 10.84 -18.68 6.43
C THR A 223 9.67 -18.24 5.55
N SER A 224 9.74 -18.54 4.25
CA SER A 224 8.64 -18.26 3.30
C SER A 224 7.32 -18.93 3.68
N SER A 225 7.34 -20.03 4.44
CA SER A 225 6.14 -20.73 4.94
C SER A 225 5.84 -20.43 6.41
N ALA A 226 6.74 -19.78 7.13
CA ALA A 226 6.64 -19.54 8.57
C ALA A 226 7.30 -18.21 8.95
N MET A 227 6.70 -17.10 8.54
CA MET A 227 7.16 -15.77 8.92
C MET A 227 7.07 -15.56 10.44
N LYS A 228 8.01 -14.80 11.00
CA LYS A 228 7.89 -14.25 12.36
C LYS A 228 7.03 -12.99 12.30
N LYS A 229 6.15 -12.79 13.27
CA LYS A 229 5.11 -11.74 13.18
C LYS A 229 5.15 -10.80 14.39
N VAL A 230 4.92 -9.51 14.15
CA VAL A 230 4.65 -8.49 15.18
C VAL A 230 3.35 -7.79 14.83
N TYR A 231 2.26 -8.14 15.50
CA TYR A 231 0.90 -7.72 15.15
C TYR A 231 0.25 -6.93 16.28
N ALA A 232 -0.59 -5.95 15.93
CA ALA A 232 -1.57 -5.43 16.86
C ALA A 232 -2.56 -6.52 17.33
N TYR A 233 -3.07 -6.37 18.55
CA TYR A 233 -3.95 -7.36 19.19
C TYR A 233 -5.02 -6.73 20.06
N GLY A 234 -6.28 -7.12 19.81
CA GLY A 234 -7.45 -6.60 20.49
C GLY A 234 -7.87 -5.22 19.98
N ASP A 235 -8.68 -4.52 20.77
CA ASP A 235 -9.17 -3.19 20.42
C ASP A 235 -8.13 -2.11 20.75
N GLY A 236 -7.93 -1.16 19.82
CA GLY A 236 -7.08 0.00 19.99
C GLY A 236 -5.69 -0.12 19.35
N GLU A 237 -4.91 0.97 19.44
CA GLU A 237 -3.64 1.13 18.72
C GLU A 237 -2.43 0.83 19.62
N PRO A 238 -1.55 -0.12 19.26
CA PRO A 238 -0.24 -0.25 19.88
C PRO A 238 0.76 0.72 19.26
N ILE A 239 1.40 1.54 20.10
CA ILE A 239 2.39 2.54 19.69
C ILE A 239 3.76 2.12 20.21
N ILE A 240 4.69 1.82 19.32
CA ILE A 240 6.11 1.66 19.61
C ILE A 240 6.71 3.07 19.62
N ASP A 241 6.89 3.60 20.82
CA ASP A 241 7.11 5.02 21.08
C ASP A 241 8.57 5.29 21.43
N PHE A 242 9.28 5.89 20.50
CA PHE A 242 10.66 6.30 20.63
C PHE A 242 10.82 7.77 21.01
N SER A 243 9.76 8.52 21.35
CA SER A 243 9.82 9.98 21.56
C SER A 243 10.79 10.44 22.68
N VAL A 244 11.37 9.52 23.46
CA VAL A 244 12.43 9.78 24.45
C VAL A 244 13.84 9.53 23.93
N MET A 245 13.98 9.03 22.70
CA MET A 245 15.22 8.80 21.98
C MET A 245 15.72 10.13 21.42
N ALA A 246 17.00 10.44 21.66
CA ALA A 246 17.60 11.66 21.12
C ALA A 246 17.81 11.57 19.61
N GLU A 247 17.73 12.70 18.90
CA GLU A 247 18.05 12.77 17.48
C GLU A 247 19.53 12.45 17.21
N ASN A 248 19.80 11.45 16.37
CA ASN A 248 21.13 11.01 15.96
C ASN A 248 21.02 10.05 14.77
N ALA A 249 21.89 10.14 13.76
CA ALA A 249 21.87 9.29 12.56
C ALA A 249 22.05 7.76 12.78
N SER A 250 22.23 7.30 14.03
CA SER A 250 22.23 5.88 14.41
C SER A 250 21.03 5.48 15.28
N ASN A 251 20.22 6.45 15.71
CA ASN A 251 19.08 6.26 16.62
C ASN A 251 17.79 5.95 15.84
N ARG A 252 17.83 4.89 15.05
CA ARG A 252 16.67 4.39 14.31
C ARG A 252 15.69 3.75 15.28
N GLY A 253 14.39 3.86 15.01
CA GLY A 253 13.38 3.21 15.84
C GLY A 253 13.52 1.70 15.77
N ILE A 254 13.24 1.13 14.59
CA ILE A 254 13.40 -0.29 14.32
C ILE A 254 14.41 -0.49 13.19
N VAL A 255 15.39 -1.37 13.40
CA VAL A 255 16.22 -1.92 12.31
C VAL A 255 15.74 -3.35 12.05
N LEU A 256 15.16 -3.57 10.87
CA LEU A 256 14.73 -4.89 10.39
C LEU A 256 15.72 -5.43 9.37
N ASP A 257 16.77 -6.07 9.87
CA ASP A 257 17.88 -6.65 9.09
C ASP A 257 17.71 -8.16 8.84
N ALA A 258 16.74 -8.77 9.53
CA ALA A 258 16.32 -10.14 9.29
C ALA A 258 15.36 -10.27 8.10
N ASN A 259 15.15 -11.53 7.68
CA ASN A 259 14.27 -11.91 6.58
C ASN A 259 12.99 -12.57 7.08
N TYR A 260 11.93 -12.52 6.27
CA TYR A 260 10.66 -13.20 6.52
C TYR A 260 10.00 -12.78 7.86
N TRP A 261 9.99 -11.47 8.12
CA TRP A 261 9.21 -10.84 9.18
C TRP A 261 7.98 -10.15 8.64
N HIS A 262 6.90 -10.16 9.43
CA HIS A 262 5.68 -9.46 9.12
C HIS A 262 5.26 -8.56 10.27
N PHE A 263 5.32 -7.25 10.06
CA PHE A 263 4.80 -6.24 10.97
C PHE A 263 3.42 -5.82 10.50
N LYS A 264 2.41 -5.86 11.38
CA LYS A 264 1.02 -5.51 11.03
C LYS A 264 0.32 -4.65 12.07
N GLY A 265 -0.26 -3.54 11.64
CA GLY A 265 -1.19 -2.76 12.47
C GLY A 265 -0.53 -1.96 13.61
N VAL A 266 0.78 -1.76 13.58
CA VAL A 266 1.52 -1.07 14.64
C VAL A 266 1.92 0.34 14.23
N THR A 267 2.00 1.24 15.21
CA THR A 267 2.51 2.59 14.99
C THR A 267 3.93 2.70 15.52
N ILE A 268 4.83 3.29 14.73
CA ILE A 268 6.21 3.60 15.08
C ILE A 268 6.34 5.12 15.11
N LYS A 269 6.66 5.64 16.30
CA LYS A 269 6.57 7.07 16.61
C LYS A 269 7.87 7.60 17.19
N GLY A 270 8.30 8.79 16.77
CA GLY A 270 9.27 9.57 17.55
C GLY A 270 10.70 9.05 17.54
N ALA A 271 11.11 8.24 16.57
CA ALA A 271 12.50 7.78 16.50
C ALA A 271 13.46 8.95 16.30
N GLY A 272 14.67 8.84 16.86
CA GLY A 272 15.72 9.86 16.71
C GLY A 272 16.41 9.90 15.33
N ASP A 273 15.93 9.08 14.41
CA ASP A 273 16.34 8.92 13.02
C ASP A 273 15.11 8.30 12.30
N ASN A 274 15.31 7.48 11.27
CA ASN A 274 14.19 6.81 10.61
C ASN A 274 13.34 5.99 11.59
N GLY A 275 12.02 6.00 11.39
CA GLY A 275 11.11 5.15 12.18
C GLY A 275 11.45 3.67 12.02
N MET A 276 11.62 3.23 10.77
CA MET A 276 12.15 1.91 10.45
C MET A 276 13.23 1.99 9.37
N LEU A 277 14.36 1.35 9.61
CA LEU A 277 15.28 0.92 8.55
C LEU A 277 15.00 -0.54 8.21
N LEU A 278 14.44 -0.77 7.02
CA LEU A 278 14.19 -2.09 6.45
C LEU A 278 15.37 -2.51 5.57
N SER A 279 16.24 -3.36 6.10
CA SER A 279 17.49 -3.78 5.45
C SER A 279 17.55 -5.25 5.07
N GLY A 280 16.61 -6.08 5.56
CA GLY A 280 16.45 -7.48 5.17
C GLY A 280 15.62 -7.70 3.91
N HIS A 281 15.34 -8.98 3.63
CA HIS A 281 14.66 -9.46 2.43
C HIS A 281 13.35 -10.18 2.75
N ASN A 282 12.42 -10.18 1.80
CA ASN A 282 11.17 -10.95 1.86
C ASN A 282 10.34 -10.64 3.14
N ASN A 283 10.40 -9.41 3.63
CA ASN A 283 9.60 -8.94 4.75
C ASN A 283 8.28 -8.33 4.25
N LYS A 284 7.30 -8.28 5.15
CA LYS A 284 6.02 -7.62 4.91
C LYS A 284 5.76 -6.58 5.99
N ILE A 285 5.40 -5.38 5.59
CA ILE A 285 4.97 -4.29 6.47
C ILE A 285 3.55 -3.93 6.04
N GLU A 286 2.57 -4.17 6.90
CA GLU A 286 1.14 -4.09 6.56
C GLU A 286 0.41 -3.17 7.55
N SER A 287 -0.40 -2.22 7.06
CA SER A 287 -1.25 -1.39 7.93
C SER A 287 -0.48 -0.69 9.07
N CYS A 288 0.79 -0.37 8.86
CA CYS A 288 1.65 0.27 9.87
C CYS A 288 1.66 1.78 9.68
N THR A 289 1.75 2.52 10.79
CA THR A 289 1.89 3.98 10.77
C THR A 289 3.30 4.38 11.20
N PHE A 290 3.93 5.29 10.45
CA PHE A 290 5.21 5.91 10.79
C PHE A 290 4.95 7.40 11.00
N ARG A 291 5.14 7.91 12.23
CA ARG A 291 4.87 9.33 12.48
C ARG A 291 5.86 10.00 13.41
N GLU A 292 6.04 11.30 13.23
CA GLU A 292 6.81 12.15 14.14
C GLU A 292 8.25 11.66 14.33
N ASN A 293 8.82 10.93 13.37
CA ASN A 293 10.22 10.50 13.44
C ASN A 293 11.14 11.64 12.98
N HIS A 294 12.37 11.64 13.49
CA HIS A 294 13.37 12.67 13.23
C HIS A 294 14.20 12.41 11.95
N ASP A 295 13.73 11.52 11.08
CA ASP A 295 14.17 11.28 9.70
C ASP A 295 13.03 10.49 9.00
N SER A 296 13.22 9.90 7.83
CA SER A 296 12.15 9.26 7.05
C SER A 296 11.34 8.24 7.86
N GLY A 297 10.02 8.18 7.65
CA GLY A 297 9.17 7.24 8.36
C GLY A 297 9.63 5.78 8.21
N LEU A 298 9.83 5.32 6.97
CA LEU A 298 10.49 4.05 6.67
C LEU A 298 11.53 4.24 5.56
N GLN A 299 12.76 3.85 5.83
CA GLN A 299 13.83 3.77 4.85
C GLN A 299 14.14 2.30 4.49
N LEU A 300 14.25 2.01 3.19
CA LEU A 300 14.63 0.70 2.66
C LEU A 300 16.03 0.80 2.04
N SER A 301 17.04 0.37 2.78
CA SER A 301 18.45 0.42 2.39
C SER A 301 19.28 -0.56 3.21
N ARG A 302 20.50 -0.91 2.77
CA ARG A 302 21.36 -1.83 3.52
C ARG A 302 21.71 -1.25 4.90
N TYR A 303 21.75 -2.11 5.92
CA TYR A 303 22.35 -1.77 7.21
C TYR A 303 23.83 -2.17 7.23
N ASN A 304 24.15 -3.38 6.75
CA ASN A 304 25.52 -3.87 6.67
C ASN A 304 26.31 -3.14 5.57
N THR A 305 27.19 -2.23 5.97
CA THR A 305 27.98 -1.41 5.04
C THR A 305 29.03 -2.20 4.25
N ALA A 306 29.34 -3.43 4.64
CA ALA A 306 30.21 -4.33 3.87
C ALA A 306 29.52 -4.88 2.60
N TYR A 307 28.19 -4.74 2.46
CA TYR A 307 27.43 -5.25 1.31
C TYR A 307 27.48 -4.30 0.12
N THR A 308 28.46 -4.47 -0.75
CA THR A 308 28.75 -3.56 -1.88
C THR A 308 28.05 -3.95 -3.19
N SER A 309 27.20 -4.98 -3.19
CA SER A 309 26.51 -5.44 -4.40
C SER A 309 24.98 -5.48 -4.22
N MET A 310 24.24 -5.18 -5.29
CA MET A 310 22.78 -5.10 -5.29
C MET A 310 22.09 -6.39 -4.82
N SER A 311 22.68 -7.57 -5.07
CA SER A 311 22.13 -8.85 -4.62
C SER A 311 22.17 -9.03 -3.09
N GLN A 312 22.93 -8.21 -2.38
CA GLN A 312 23.02 -8.20 -0.92
C GLN A 312 22.17 -7.09 -0.28
N TRP A 313 21.48 -6.29 -1.09
CA TRP A 313 20.64 -5.19 -0.61
C TRP A 313 19.20 -5.65 -0.38
N PRO A 314 18.46 -5.02 0.55
CA PRO A 314 17.08 -5.39 0.88
C PRO A 314 16.23 -5.56 -0.38
N SER A 315 15.62 -6.73 -0.54
CA SER A 315 14.95 -7.14 -1.78
C SER A 315 13.67 -7.90 -1.47
N ASN A 316 12.71 -7.86 -2.41
CA ASN A 316 11.44 -8.57 -2.34
C ASN A 316 10.60 -8.25 -1.10
N ASN A 317 10.72 -7.03 -0.56
CA ASN A 317 9.88 -6.59 0.55
C ASN A 317 8.55 -6.03 0.03
N LEU A 318 7.46 -6.32 0.74
CA LEU A 318 6.14 -5.78 0.46
C LEU A 318 5.73 -4.83 1.59
N ILE A 319 5.54 -3.57 1.23
CA ILE A 319 4.98 -2.55 2.12
C ILE A 319 3.57 -2.26 1.59
N ILE A 320 2.56 -2.47 2.42
CA ILE A 320 1.15 -2.39 2.00
C ILE A 320 0.32 -1.66 3.05
N ASP A 321 -0.59 -0.79 2.59
CA ASP A 321 -1.54 -0.08 3.45
C ASP A 321 -0.83 0.72 4.58
N CYS A 322 0.40 1.16 4.34
CA CYS A 322 1.16 1.89 5.35
C CYS A 322 0.94 3.39 5.24
N PHE A 323 0.91 4.06 6.37
CA PHE A 323 0.74 5.51 6.46
C PHE A 323 1.98 6.16 7.05
N SER A 324 2.52 7.20 6.42
CA SER A 324 3.69 7.92 6.91
C SER A 324 3.41 9.43 6.96
N THR A 325 3.52 10.02 8.15
CA THR A 325 3.13 11.42 8.35
C THR A 325 3.96 12.18 9.38
N GLU A 326 4.09 13.49 9.20
CA GLU A 326 4.69 14.40 10.20
C GLU A 326 6.11 13.98 10.63
N ASN A 327 6.86 13.29 9.76
CA ASN A 327 8.28 13.03 9.99
C ASN A 327 9.07 14.30 9.67
N VAL A 328 9.91 14.74 10.62
CA VAL A 328 10.62 16.03 10.57
C VAL A 328 11.95 15.91 11.32
N ASP A 329 13.06 16.01 10.61
CA ASP A 329 14.39 16.14 11.21
C ASP A 329 14.67 17.59 11.67
N SER A 330 15.69 17.80 12.49
CA SER A 330 15.99 19.14 13.02
C SER A 330 16.37 20.17 11.95
N THR A 331 16.88 19.74 10.79
CA THR A 331 17.16 20.62 9.64
C THR A 331 15.92 20.85 8.77
N ARG A 332 14.89 20.01 8.92
CA ARG A 332 13.59 20.07 8.22
C ARG A 332 13.75 19.92 6.71
N GLU A 333 14.68 19.09 6.28
CA GLU A 333 15.10 18.96 4.89
C GLU A 333 15.28 17.49 4.45
N ASN A 334 15.30 16.51 5.37
CA ASN A 334 15.68 15.14 5.04
C ASN A 334 14.58 14.10 5.29
N ALA A 335 13.61 14.41 6.17
CA ALA A 335 12.63 13.40 6.59
C ALA A 335 11.51 13.20 5.55
N ASP A 336 11.63 12.12 4.78
CA ASP A 336 10.62 11.64 3.84
C ASP A 336 9.48 10.86 4.51
N GLY A 337 8.40 10.62 3.76
CA GLY A 337 7.42 9.59 4.13
C GLY A 337 8.01 8.19 4.05
N PHE A 338 8.44 7.80 2.86
CA PHE A 338 9.07 6.52 2.57
C PHE A 338 10.29 6.70 1.67
N ALA A 339 11.40 6.08 2.03
CA ALA A 339 12.69 6.28 1.39
C ALA A 339 13.28 4.95 0.90
N ALA A 340 12.98 4.53 -0.33
CA ALA A 340 13.56 3.33 -0.95
C ALA A 340 14.83 3.69 -1.75
N LYS A 341 15.87 4.11 -1.03
CA LYS A 341 17.01 4.86 -1.58
C LYS A 341 18.39 4.23 -1.27
N LEU A 342 19.43 4.78 -1.91
CA LEU A 342 20.86 4.47 -1.74
C LEU A 342 21.26 3.04 -2.15
N THR A 343 20.86 2.06 -1.34
CA THR A 343 21.24 0.65 -1.45
C THR A 343 20.02 -0.22 -1.26
N CYS A 344 19.03 0.04 -2.12
CA CYS A 344 17.77 -0.70 -2.23
C CYS A 344 17.92 -1.76 -3.33
N GLY A 345 17.63 -3.01 -3.00
CA GLY A 345 17.69 -4.13 -3.94
C GLY A 345 16.43 -4.23 -4.82
N VAL A 346 16.25 -5.37 -5.48
CA VAL A 346 15.18 -5.57 -6.47
C VAL A 346 13.88 -6.10 -5.84
N GLY A 347 12.77 -5.92 -6.54
CA GLY A 347 11.50 -6.58 -6.20
C GLY A 347 10.76 -5.96 -5.01
N ASN A 348 11.23 -4.83 -4.49
CA ASN A 348 10.54 -4.09 -3.43
C ASN A 348 9.30 -3.40 -4.00
N LYS A 349 8.18 -3.50 -3.26
CA LYS A 349 6.88 -3.02 -3.71
C LYS A 349 6.15 -2.27 -2.60
N PHE A 350 5.55 -1.14 -2.98
CA PHE A 350 4.63 -0.38 -2.16
C PHE A 350 3.22 -0.46 -2.76
N VAL A 351 2.21 -0.74 -1.93
CA VAL A 351 0.81 -0.93 -2.35
C VAL A 351 -0.12 -0.19 -1.40
N ASP A 352 -1.02 0.63 -1.92
CA ASP A 352 -2.03 1.37 -1.13
C ASP A 352 -1.41 2.18 0.04
N CYS A 353 -0.16 2.60 -0.08
CA CYS A 353 0.55 3.34 0.97
C CYS A 353 0.36 4.84 0.79
N THR A 354 0.34 5.60 1.88
CA THR A 354 0.05 7.03 1.87
C THR A 354 1.11 7.82 2.65
N ALA A 355 1.70 8.84 2.02
CA ALA A 355 2.69 9.73 2.62
C ALA A 355 2.17 11.18 2.66
N VAL A 356 2.04 11.77 3.84
CA VAL A 356 1.44 13.10 4.02
C VAL A 356 2.20 13.96 5.02
N TYR A 357 2.38 15.26 4.76
CA TYR A 357 3.00 16.20 5.72
C TYR A 357 4.38 15.78 6.23
N ASN A 358 5.16 15.04 5.43
CA ASN A 358 6.58 14.81 5.72
C ASN A 358 7.37 16.05 5.31
N CYS A 359 8.45 16.36 6.02
CA CYS A 359 9.16 17.61 5.81
C CYS A 359 9.91 17.67 4.47
N ASP A 360 10.41 16.55 3.96
CA ASP A 360 11.04 16.52 2.64
C ASP A 360 10.05 16.02 1.58
N ASP A 361 10.16 14.78 1.12
CA ASP A 361 9.27 14.23 0.11
C ASP A 361 8.27 13.22 0.67
N GLY A 362 7.22 12.92 -0.10
CA GLY A 362 6.38 11.77 0.19
C GLY A 362 7.14 10.46 -0.02
N TRP A 363 7.83 10.37 -1.16
CA TRP A 363 8.61 9.21 -1.58
C TRP A 363 9.95 9.66 -2.14
N ASP A 364 11.05 9.07 -1.65
CA ASP A 364 12.41 9.33 -2.12
C ASP A 364 13.13 8.04 -2.54
N LEU A 365 13.56 7.99 -3.81
CA LEU A 365 14.31 6.89 -4.41
C LEU A 365 15.74 7.31 -4.81
N TYR A 366 16.28 8.33 -4.15
CA TYR A 366 17.62 8.87 -4.38
C TYR A 366 18.70 7.80 -4.57
N THR A 367 19.53 7.98 -5.59
CA THR A 367 20.71 7.16 -5.87
C THR A 367 21.98 7.96 -5.62
N LYS A 368 23.03 7.30 -5.11
CA LYS A 368 24.31 7.95 -4.85
C LYS A 368 25.38 7.42 -5.81
N ALA A 369 26.22 8.30 -6.36
CA ALA A 369 27.31 7.91 -7.27
C ALA A 369 28.21 6.79 -6.70
N ASP A 370 28.48 6.81 -5.39
CA ASP A 370 29.34 5.82 -4.72
C ASP A 370 28.77 4.39 -4.74
N THR A 371 27.43 4.24 -4.75
CA THR A 371 26.76 2.94 -4.70
C THR A 371 26.08 2.58 -6.02
N GLY A 372 25.83 3.57 -6.88
CA GLY A 372 25.24 3.39 -8.20
C GLY A 372 23.73 3.18 -8.17
N ALA A 373 23.23 2.48 -9.20
CA ALA A 373 21.82 2.19 -9.38
C ALA A 373 21.25 1.30 -8.27
N ILE A 374 20.03 1.60 -7.84
CA ILE A 374 19.20 0.70 -7.01
C ILE A 374 18.33 -0.22 -7.87
N GLY A 375 17.69 -1.20 -7.23
CA GLY A 375 16.69 -2.02 -7.90
C GLY A 375 15.44 -1.22 -8.28
N VAL A 376 14.75 -1.69 -9.31
CA VAL A 376 13.43 -1.16 -9.68
C VAL A 376 12.46 -1.36 -8.52
N VAL A 377 11.82 -0.27 -8.13
CA VAL A 377 10.76 -0.22 -7.12
C VAL A 377 9.42 -0.06 -7.84
N THR A 378 8.41 -0.80 -7.37
CA THR A 378 7.06 -0.80 -7.93
C THR A 378 6.08 -0.18 -6.93
N PHE A 379 5.27 0.75 -7.40
CA PHE A 379 4.20 1.41 -6.65
C PHE A 379 2.84 1.09 -7.27
N GLU A 380 1.90 0.67 -6.44
CA GLU A 380 0.49 0.49 -6.82
C GLU A 380 -0.38 1.31 -5.87
N ASN A 381 -1.22 2.19 -6.42
CA ASN A 381 -2.22 2.98 -5.71
C ASN A 381 -1.67 3.79 -4.52
N CYS A 382 -0.40 4.17 -4.57
CA CYS A 382 0.22 4.94 -3.50
C CYS A 382 -0.12 6.42 -3.61
N GLU A 383 -0.21 7.12 -2.47
CA GLU A 383 -0.51 8.54 -2.39
C GLU A 383 0.65 9.34 -1.77
N ALA A 384 0.85 10.55 -2.28
CA ALA A 384 1.76 11.54 -1.72
C ALA A 384 1.07 12.92 -1.69
N SER A 385 0.74 13.40 -0.50
CA SER A 385 -0.04 14.64 -0.36
C SER A 385 0.54 15.62 0.65
N ASN A 386 0.61 16.91 0.31
CA ASN A 386 1.09 17.97 1.22
C ASN A 386 2.51 17.80 1.79
N ASN A 387 3.38 17.01 1.16
CA ASN A 387 4.77 16.91 1.59
C ASN A 387 5.51 18.24 1.33
N GLY A 388 6.52 18.51 2.16
CA GLY A 388 7.16 19.82 2.27
C GLY A 388 6.39 20.82 3.15
N LYS A 389 5.31 20.41 3.82
CA LYS A 389 4.49 21.29 4.68
C LYS A 389 4.32 20.73 6.08
N PHE A 390 4.19 21.63 7.05
CA PHE A 390 3.59 21.32 8.34
C PHE A 390 2.06 21.20 8.20
N THR A 391 1.40 20.64 9.21
CA THR A 391 -0.05 20.44 9.25
C THR A 391 -0.87 21.74 9.27
N ASP A 392 -0.26 22.86 9.68
CA ASP A 392 -0.83 24.21 9.58
C ASP A 392 -0.74 24.81 8.16
N GLY A 393 -0.14 24.07 7.21
CA GLY A 393 0.04 24.47 5.81
C GLY A 393 1.28 25.32 5.55
N SER A 394 2.04 25.72 6.59
CA SER A 394 3.31 26.41 6.42
C SER A 394 4.36 25.48 5.80
N LYS A 395 5.26 26.04 4.99
CA LYS A 395 6.30 25.27 4.32
C LYS A 395 7.43 24.92 5.27
N THR A 396 7.98 23.73 5.09
CA THR A 396 9.24 23.29 5.73
C THR A 396 10.45 23.76 4.91
N GLY A 397 11.65 23.25 5.24
CA GLY A 397 12.88 23.48 4.48
C GLY A 397 13.09 22.51 3.32
N GLY A 398 12.41 21.36 3.33
CA GLY A 398 12.60 20.28 2.36
C GLY A 398 12.06 20.61 0.98
N ASP A 399 12.34 19.69 0.05
CA ASP A 399 11.95 19.82 -1.34
C ASP A 399 10.44 19.81 -1.51
N GLY A 400 9.73 18.89 -0.85
CA GLY A 400 8.28 18.81 -0.94
C GLY A 400 7.79 18.30 -2.29
N ASN A 401 8.40 17.25 -2.81
CA ASN A 401 7.85 16.47 -3.91
C ASN A 401 6.89 15.39 -3.40
N GLY A 402 5.94 14.99 -4.24
CA GLY A 402 5.15 13.80 -3.99
C GLY A 402 6.02 12.55 -4.13
N PHE A 403 6.50 12.29 -5.36
CA PHE A 403 7.38 11.18 -5.70
C PHE A 403 8.70 11.66 -6.33
N LYS A 404 9.81 11.56 -5.62
CA LYS A 404 11.18 11.76 -6.11
C LYS A 404 11.74 10.41 -6.58
N LEU A 405 11.74 10.19 -7.90
CA LEU A 405 11.99 8.89 -8.54
C LEU A 405 13.46 8.65 -8.92
N GLY A 406 14.41 9.19 -8.16
CA GLY A 406 15.84 8.95 -8.33
C GLY A 406 16.70 10.20 -8.26
N ASP A 407 17.84 10.15 -8.93
CA ASP A 407 18.79 11.25 -9.14
C ASP A 407 19.51 11.07 -10.49
N ASP A 408 20.31 12.04 -10.92
CA ASP A 408 21.09 11.97 -12.17
C ASP A 408 22.26 10.97 -12.16
N THR A 409 22.51 10.34 -11.01
CA THR A 409 23.61 9.40 -10.81
C THR A 409 23.33 7.98 -11.34
N ALA A 410 22.08 7.64 -11.63
CA ALA A 410 21.71 6.32 -12.15
C ALA A 410 20.43 6.34 -13.00
N SER A 411 20.36 5.43 -13.98
CA SER A 411 19.17 5.21 -14.81
C SER A 411 18.37 4.02 -14.28
N VAL A 412 17.28 4.29 -13.55
CA VAL A 412 16.43 3.25 -12.96
C VAL A 412 14.97 3.46 -13.35
N ALA A 413 14.42 2.52 -14.13
CA ALA A 413 13.05 2.59 -14.65
C ALA A 413 12.02 2.11 -13.62
N HIS A 414 11.78 2.93 -12.59
CA HIS A 414 10.74 2.68 -11.59
C HIS A 414 9.34 2.53 -12.20
N LYS A 415 8.46 1.81 -11.51
CA LYS A 415 7.12 1.48 -11.98
C LYS A 415 6.05 2.06 -11.06
N LEU A 416 5.11 2.80 -11.59
CA LEU A 416 3.99 3.37 -10.84
C LEU A 416 2.66 3.10 -11.54
N LYS A 417 1.66 2.60 -10.80
CA LYS A 417 0.29 2.44 -11.29
C LYS A 417 -0.72 3.01 -10.31
N GLY A 418 -1.68 3.79 -10.79
CA GLY A 418 -2.79 4.30 -9.99
C GLY A 418 -2.36 5.26 -8.86
N CYS A 419 -1.12 5.73 -8.88
CA CYS A 419 -0.59 6.58 -7.81
C CYS A 419 -1.17 8.00 -7.91
N LYS A 420 -1.22 8.71 -6.77
CA LYS A 420 -1.77 10.06 -6.67
C LYS A 420 -0.81 11.01 -5.97
N ALA A 421 -0.58 12.19 -6.54
CA ALA A 421 0.28 13.21 -5.93
C ALA A 421 -0.43 14.56 -5.85
N ASN A 422 -0.81 15.01 -4.65
CA ASN A 422 -1.62 16.21 -4.48
C ASN A 422 -1.01 17.25 -3.53
N ASN A 423 -1.10 18.52 -3.90
CA ASN A 423 -0.82 19.63 -2.98
C ASN A 423 0.59 19.62 -2.35
N ASN A 424 1.57 18.93 -2.95
CA ASN A 424 2.96 18.97 -2.47
C ASN A 424 3.59 20.34 -2.76
N VAL A 425 4.60 20.77 -2.00
CA VAL A 425 5.18 22.12 -2.14
C VAL A 425 5.80 22.37 -3.52
N LYS A 426 6.49 21.38 -4.07
CA LYS A 426 7.08 21.41 -5.42
C LYS A 426 6.28 20.52 -6.35
N ASN A 427 6.78 19.33 -6.68
CA ASN A 427 6.27 18.54 -7.78
C ASN A 427 5.35 17.40 -7.31
N GLY A 428 4.44 16.95 -8.18
CA GLY A 428 3.71 15.71 -7.95
C GLY A 428 4.65 14.50 -8.08
N TYR A 429 5.26 14.38 -9.25
CA TYR A 429 6.29 13.40 -9.60
C TYR A 429 7.49 14.13 -10.17
N THR A 430 8.69 13.83 -9.69
CA THR A 430 9.93 14.29 -10.30
C THR A 430 10.86 13.12 -10.56
N GLY A 431 11.46 13.09 -11.75
CA GLY A 431 12.57 12.18 -12.03
C GLY A 431 13.85 12.60 -11.30
N ASN A 432 13.91 13.86 -10.83
CA ASN A 432 15.05 14.44 -10.12
C ASN A 432 16.41 14.23 -10.82
N GLY A 433 16.40 14.09 -12.15
CA GLY A 433 17.61 13.84 -12.93
C GLY A 433 17.78 12.39 -13.41
N ASN A 434 17.06 11.42 -12.86
CA ASN A 434 17.08 10.03 -13.34
C ASN A 434 16.69 9.98 -14.82
N PRO A 435 17.60 9.56 -15.72
CA PRO A 435 17.41 9.66 -17.16
C PRO A 435 16.55 8.53 -17.74
N ALA A 436 16.08 7.59 -16.92
CA ALA A 436 15.30 6.44 -17.36
C ALA A 436 13.94 6.83 -17.97
N THR A 437 13.37 5.88 -18.70
CA THR A 437 11.94 5.91 -19.06
C THR A 437 11.17 5.10 -18.03
N PHE A 438 10.40 5.77 -17.18
CA PHE A 438 9.57 5.14 -16.15
C PHE A 438 8.38 4.39 -16.75
N VAL A 439 7.86 3.38 -16.05
CA VAL A 439 6.58 2.77 -16.40
C VAL A 439 5.50 3.41 -15.54
N MET A 440 4.61 4.19 -16.15
CA MET A 440 3.56 4.92 -15.43
C MET A 440 2.20 4.68 -16.05
N ILE A 441 1.26 4.19 -15.26
CA ILE A 441 -0.13 3.94 -15.67
C ILE A 441 -1.06 4.64 -14.68
N ASP A 442 -2.00 5.43 -15.17
CA ASP A 442 -3.03 6.10 -14.35
C ASP A 442 -2.48 6.87 -13.14
N CYS A 443 -1.29 7.46 -13.27
CA CYS A 443 -0.71 8.33 -12.25
C CYS A 443 -1.28 9.74 -12.39
N THR A 444 -1.85 10.28 -11.32
CA THR A 444 -2.63 11.53 -11.35
C THR A 444 -2.25 12.45 -10.22
N GLY A 445 -2.70 13.70 -10.26
CA GLY A 445 -2.44 14.64 -9.18
C GLY A 445 -2.92 16.04 -9.48
N ALA A 446 -3.12 16.83 -8.43
CA ALA A 446 -3.59 18.20 -8.52
C ALA A 446 -3.01 19.09 -7.40
N GLY A 447 -2.91 20.40 -7.67
CA GLY A 447 -2.55 21.39 -6.65
C GLY A 447 -1.09 21.39 -6.18
N ASN A 448 -0.20 20.61 -6.80
CA ASN A 448 1.24 20.68 -6.53
C ASN A 448 1.79 22.07 -6.90
N GLY A 449 2.70 22.62 -6.09
CA GLY A 449 3.12 24.02 -6.19
C GLY A 449 3.97 24.36 -7.42
N GLN A 450 4.59 23.36 -8.04
CA GLN A 450 5.30 23.47 -9.31
C GLN A 450 4.61 22.60 -10.37
N SER A 451 5.21 21.47 -10.77
CA SER A 451 4.70 20.65 -11.87
C SER A 451 4.02 19.38 -11.35
N LEU A 452 3.06 18.85 -12.12
CA LEU A 452 2.59 17.48 -11.87
C LEU A 452 3.69 16.47 -12.22
N PHE A 453 4.33 16.60 -13.38
CA PHE A 453 5.44 15.76 -13.82
C PHE A 453 6.65 16.64 -14.16
N ASP A 454 7.74 16.50 -13.40
CA ASP A 454 9.01 17.20 -13.63
C ASP A 454 10.10 16.19 -14.03
N ARG A 455 10.80 16.44 -15.15
CA ARG A 455 11.86 15.55 -15.66
C ARG A 455 11.44 14.07 -15.80
N ILE A 456 10.17 13.82 -16.09
CA ILE A 456 9.62 12.47 -16.31
C ILE A 456 9.58 12.15 -17.80
N LYS A 457 10.19 11.04 -18.18
CA LYS A 457 9.89 10.31 -19.42
C LYS A 457 9.20 9.03 -19.04
N SER A 458 8.02 8.74 -19.61
CA SER A 458 7.27 7.54 -19.23
C SER A 458 6.71 6.76 -20.41
N THR A 459 6.42 5.49 -20.16
CA THR A 459 5.72 4.55 -21.04
C THR A 459 4.70 3.76 -20.23
N THR A 460 3.73 3.15 -20.91
CA THR A 460 2.82 2.16 -20.32
C THR A 460 3.25 0.72 -20.60
N ALA A 461 4.22 0.53 -21.50
CA ALA A 461 4.73 -0.78 -21.86
C ALA A 461 5.58 -1.38 -20.72
N GLY A 462 5.45 -2.68 -20.49
CA GLY A 462 6.31 -3.41 -19.56
C GLY A 462 5.90 -3.27 -18.08
N TRP A 463 4.66 -2.89 -17.79
CA TRP A 463 4.07 -3.02 -16.46
C TRP A 463 4.15 -4.46 -15.96
#